data_AF-A0A926XT37-F1
#
_entry.id   AF-A0A926XT37-F1
#
_cell.length_a   1.000
_cell.length_b   1.000
_cell.length_c   1.000
_cell.angle_alpha   90.00
_cell.angle_beta   90.00
_cell.angle_gamma   90.00
#
_symmetry.space_group_name_H-M   'P 1'
#
loop_
_entity.id
_entity.type
_entity.pdbx_description
1 polymer ?
#
loop_
_entity_poly.entity_id
_entity_poly.type
_entity_poly.pdbx_seq_one_letter_code
_entity_poly.pdbx_strand_id
1 'polypeptide(L)' 'MNNCPFCSGQMLRHISNRRIFWYCPSCHQEVPNLQSLIQGLSVERSRPVGRN' A
#
# COMPACT_ATOMS: atom_id res chain seq x y z
N MET A 1 -12.49 9.96 -2.27
CA MET A 1 -11.80 10.59 -1.12
C MET A 1 -10.81 9.60 -0.54
N ASN A 2 -9.51 9.84 -0.66
CA ASN A 2 -8.50 9.03 0.05
C ASN A 2 -8.37 9.60 1.46
N ASN A 3 -9.22 9.09 2.36
CA ASN A 3 -9.23 9.51 3.75
C ASN A 3 -8.39 8.55 4.57
N CYS A 4 -7.65 9.11 5.52
CA CYS A 4 -6.84 8.31 6.43
C CYS A 4 -7.76 7.44 7.30
N PRO A 5 -7.51 6.12 7.43
CA PRO A 5 -8.32 5.26 8.30
C PRO A 5 -8.15 5.57 9.79
N PHE A 6 -7.11 6.32 10.17
CA PHE A 6 -6.82 6.66 11.57
C PHE A 6 -7.42 8.00 12.00
N CYS A 7 -7.30 9.03 11.15
CA CYS A 7 -7.68 10.39 11.49
C CYS A 7 -8.83 10.93 10.62
N SER A 8 -9.35 10.15 9.66
CA SER A 8 -10.33 10.58 8.65
C SER A 8 -9.93 11.84 7.85
N GLY A 9 -8.68 12.28 8.01
CA GLY A 9 -8.13 13.46 7.36
C GLY A 9 -7.82 13.22 5.90
N GLN A 10 -7.73 14.31 5.13
CA GLN A 10 -7.33 14.24 3.74
C GLN A 10 -5.87 13.79 3.62
N MET A 11 -5.67 12.76 2.79
CA MET A 11 -4.34 12.27 2.48
C MET A 11 -3.82 12.93 1.21
N LEU A 12 -2.53 13.24 1.19
CA LEU A 12 -1.86 13.81 0.03
C LEU A 12 -1.25 12.69 -0.81
N ARG A 13 -1.48 12.76 -2.13
CA ARG A 13 -0.84 11.86 -3.08
C ARG A 13 0.56 12.38 -3.38
N HIS A 14 1.57 11.62 -2.98
CA HIS A 14 2.94 11.90 -3.34
C HIS A 14 3.35 11.02 -4.52
N ILE A 15 3.93 11.66 -5.53
CA ILE A 15 4.47 11.00 -6.72
C ILE A 15 5.98 11.20 -6.64
N SER A 16 6.72 10.13 -6.34
CA SER A 16 8.17 10.12 -6.42
C SER A 16 8.60 9.42 -7.71
N ASN A 17 9.83 9.70 -8.16
CA ASN A 17 10.38 9.18 -9.42
C ASN A 17 10.39 7.64 -9.51
N ARG A 18 10.21 6.95 -8.37
CA ARG A 18 10.19 5.47 -8.29
C ARG A 18 8.83 4.88 -7.89
N ARG A 19 7.94 5.65 -7.27
CA ARG A 19 6.65 5.13 -6.75
C ARG A 19 5.66 6.24 -6.40
N ILE A 20 4.38 5.88 -6.40
CA ILE A 20 3.27 6.71 -5.92
C ILE A 20 2.87 6.20 -4.53
N PHE A 21 2.82 7.09 -3.54
CA PHE A 21 2.44 6.76 -2.16
C PHE A 21 1.53 7.84 -1.57
N TRP A 22 0.80 7.47 -0.51
CA TRP A 22 -0.07 8.40 0.20
C TRP A 22 0.61 8.82 1.50
N TYR A 23 0.64 10.13 1.76
CA TYR A 23 1.14 10.67 3.01
C TYR A 23 0.00 11.37 3.75
N CYS A 24 -0.16 11.05 5.03
CA CYS A 24 -1.12 11.73 5.88
C CYS A 24 -0.39 12.76 6.76
N PRO A 25 -0.60 14.08 6.55
CA PRO A 25 0.05 15.11 7.36
C PRO A 25 -0.47 15.14 8.80
N SER A 26 -1.73 14.78 9.06
CA SER A 26 -2.29 14.75 10.42
C SER A 26 -1.71 13.63 11.27
N CYS A 27 -1.50 12.47 10.65
CA CYS A 27 -1.00 11.28 11.32
C CYS A 27 0.54 11.11 11.14
N HIS A 28 1.19 11.97 10.34
CA HIS A 28 2.61 11.89 9.93
C HIS A 28 3.07 10.51 9.41
N GLN A 29 2.15 9.73 8.86
CA GLN A 29 2.39 8.36 8.40
C GLN A 29 2.32 8.26 6.88
N GLU A 30 3.26 7.50 6.32
CA GLU A 30 3.19 7.01 4.95
C GLU A 30 2.23 5.82 4.92
N VAL A 31 1.14 5.95 4.16
CA VAL A 31 0.20 4.87 3.93
C VAL A 31 0.50 4.25 2.57
N PRO A 32 0.99 3.01 2.55
CA PRO A 32 1.19 2.29 1.30
C PRO A 32 -0.17 2.06 0.64
N ASN A 33 -0.19 2.07 -0.69
CA ASN A 33 -1.40 1.72 -1.41
C ASN A 33 -1.74 0.24 -1.12
N LEU A 34 -2.83 0.00 -0.38
CA LEU A 34 -3.25 -1.37 -0.02
C LEU A 34 -3.42 -2.24 -1.27
N GLN A 35 -3.84 -1.68 -2.40
CA GLN A 35 -3.99 -2.42 -3.65
C GLN A 35 -2.63 -2.92 -4.18
N SER A 36 -1.57 -2.13 -4.05
CA SER A 36 -0.21 -2.55 -4.38
C SER A 36 0.32 -3.62 -3.42
N LEU A 37 -0.04 -3.57 -2.14
CA LEU A 37 0.32 -4.62 -1.17
C LEU A 37 -0.41 -5.94 -1.48
N ILE A 38 -1.71 -5.88 -1.80
CA ILE A 38 -2.51 -7.06 -2.13
C ILE A 38 -1.99 -7.75 -3.40
N GLN A 39 -1.51 -6.99 -4.40
CA GLN A 39 -0.88 -7.56 -5.59
C GLN A 39 0.39 -8.37 -5.23
N GLY A 40 1.22 -7.89 -4.31
CA GLY A 40 2.41 -8.62 -3.84
C GLY A 40 2.08 -9.88 -3.04
N LEU A 41 0.99 -9.87 -2.27
CA LEU A 41 0.56 -11.01 -1.44
C LEU A 41 -0.11 -12.14 -2.25
N SER A 42 -0.60 -11.86 -3.45
CA SER A 42 -1.24 -12.88 -4.31
C SER A 42 -0.25 -13.87 -4.95
N VAL A 43 1.07 -13.60 -4.89
CA VAL A 43 2.14 -14.47 -5.44
C VAL A 43 2.72 -15.40 -4.36
N GLU A 44 1.90 -15.96 -3.46
CA GLU A 44 2.36 -17.06 -2.57
C GLU A 44 1.50 -18.32 -2.67
N ARG A 45 0.46 -18.35 -3.54
CA ARG A 45 -0.45 -19.50 -3.63
C ARG A 45 -0.22 -20.40 -4.85
N SER A 46 1.02 -20.49 -5.33
CA SER A 46 1.40 -21.45 -6.37
C SER A 46 2.89 -21.86 -6.29
N ARG A 47 3.37 -22.31 -5.12
CA ARG A 47 4.50 -23.27 -5.15
C ARG A 47 3.88 -24.65 -5.41
N PRO A 48 4.06 -25.27 -6.58
CA PRO A 48 3.88 -26.71 -6.66
C PRO A 48 4.92 -27.33 -5.73
N VAL A 49 4.46 -28.08 -4.72
CA VAL A 49 5.35 -28.97 -3.98
C VAL A 49 5.77 -30.04 -4.98
N GLY A 50 6.96 -29.87 -5.54
CA GLY A 50 7.60 -30.82 -6.43
C GLY A 50 8.82 -31.40 -5.72
N ARG A 51 8.90 -32.74 -5.74
CA ARG A 51 10.00 -33.62 -5.30
C ARG A 51 10.00 -33.89 -3.79
N ASN A 52 10.11 -35.12 -3.29
CA ASN A 52 10.64 -36.38 -3.84
C ASN A 52 9.94 -37.57 -3.16
#